data_AF-A0A5Q0UFW3-F1
#
_entry.id   AF-A0A5Q0UFW3-F1
#
_cell.length_a   1.000
_cell.length_b   1.000
_cell.length_c   1.000
_cell.angle_alpha   90.00
_cell.angle_beta   90.00
_cell.angle_gamma   90.00
#
_symmetry.space_group_name_H-M   'P 1'
#
loop_
_entity.id
_entity.type
_entity.pdbx_description
1 polymer ?
#
loop_
_entity_poly.entity_id
_entity_poly.type
_entity_poly.pdbx_seq_one_letter_code
_entity_poly.pdbx_strand_id
1 'polypeptide(L)' 'MPQETKMTKCVFCGESATTKNRKGQPVCSEHKKKDPKEVACPECGMPMKIKEGRYGFFWGCEGYPQCQETFQIENLVEED' A
#
# COMPACT_ATOMS: atom_id res chain seq x y z
N MET A 1 -20.05 5.71 -20.45
CA MET A 1 -18.65 5.85 -19.96
C MET A 1 -18.29 4.52 -19.30
N PRO A 2 -17.39 3.71 -19.87
CA PRO A 2 -17.00 2.46 -19.24
C PRO A 2 -16.31 2.83 -17.92
N GLN A 3 -16.82 2.31 -16.81
CA GLN A 3 -16.23 2.58 -15.52
C GLN A 3 -14.85 1.93 -15.51
N GLU A 4 -13.79 2.74 -15.53
CA GLU A 4 -12.42 2.29 -15.32
C GLU A 4 -12.43 1.46 -14.03
N THR A 5 -12.36 0.14 -14.20
CA THR A 5 -12.37 -0.80 -13.09
C THR A 5 -11.12 -0.52 -12.26
N LYS A 6 -11.31 0.16 -11.12
CA LYS A 6 -10.27 0.54 -10.15
C LYS A 6 -9.32 -0.63 -9.91
N MET A 7 -8.19 -0.61 -10.61
CA MET A 7 -7.20 -1.68 -10.56
C MET A 7 -6.44 -1.57 -9.25
N THR A 8 -6.51 -2.60 -8.43
CA THR A 8 -5.79 -2.62 -7.15
C THR A 8 -4.30 -2.65 -7.43
N LYS A 9 -3.52 -1.75 -6.82
CA LYS A 9 -2.08 -1.61 -7.09
C LYS A 9 -1.22 -2.50 -6.19
N CYS A 10 -0.09 -2.97 -6.71
CA CYS A 10 0.86 -3.77 -5.96
C CYS A 10 1.59 -2.91 -4.94
N VAL A 11 1.62 -3.34 -3.69
CA VAL A 11 2.21 -2.55 -2.60
C VAL A 11 3.74 -2.42 -2.60
N PHE A 12 4.42 -3.09 -3.53
CA PHE A 12 5.87 -3.08 -3.64
C PHE A 12 6.38 -2.34 -4.87
N CYS A 13 5.66 -2.41 -5.98
CA CYS A 13 6.07 -1.78 -7.25
C CYS A 13 5.07 -0.78 -7.81
N GLY A 14 3.92 -0.56 -7.17
CA GLY A 14 2.92 0.42 -7.64
C GLY A 14 2.13 0.00 -8.89
N GLU A 15 2.58 -1.03 -9.61
CA GLU A 15 1.88 -1.56 -10.79
C GLU A 15 0.57 -2.31 -10.41
N SER A 16 0.12 -3.27 -11.22
CA SER A 16 -1.12 -4.00 -10.98
C SER A 16 -0.92 -5.14 -9.98
N ALA A 17 -1.71 -5.14 -8.90
CA ALA A 17 -1.80 -6.30 -8.02
C ALA A 17 -2.66 -7.39 -8.67
N THR A 18 -2.09 -8.58 -8.82
CA THR A 18 -2.76 -9.75 -9.38
C THR A 18 -3.09 -10.80 -8.32
N THR A 19 -2.53 -10.67 -7.12
CA THR A 19 -2.72 -11.63 -6.02
C THR A 19 -2.59 -10.96 -4.65
N LYS A 20 -2.83 -11.72 -3.58
CA LYS A 20 -2.58 -11.28 -2.20
C LYS A 20 -1.44 -12.10 -1.59
N ASN A 21 -0.57 -11.46 -0.82
CA ASN A 21 0.48 -12.17 -0.08
C ASN A 21 -0.11 -12.88 1.17
N ARG A 22 0.75 -13.55 1.96
CA ARG A 22 0.34 -14.24 3.20
C ARG A 22 -0.29 -13.29 4.24
N LYS A 23 0.08 -12.01 4.23
CA LYS A 23 -0.50 -10.97 5.09
C LYS A 23 -1.79 -10.34 4.53
N GLY A 24 -2.28 -10.83 3.38
CA GLY A 24 -3.52 -10.36 2.76
C GLY A 24 -3.38 -9.06 1.97
N GLN A 25 -2.16 -8.59 1.71
CA GLN A 25 -1.91 -7.34 0.99
C GLN A 25 -1.87 -7.55 -0.51
N PRO A 26 -2.33 -6.58 -1.31
CA PRO A 26 -2.35 -6.70 -2.76
C PRO A 26 -0.95 -6.59 -3.36
N VAL A 27 -0.53 -7.63 -4.07
CA VAL A 27 0.80 -7.75 -4.66
C VAL A 27 0.71 -8.31 -6.08
N CYS A 28 1.71 -8.07 -6.90
CA CYS A 28 1.87 -8.77 -8.17
C CYS A 28 2.35 -10.22 -7.94
N SER A 29 2.37 -11.02 -9.00
CA SER A 29 2.84 -12.42 -8.96
C SER A 29 4.27 -12.54 -8.42
N GLU A 30 5.13 -11.61 -8.80
CA GLU A 30 6.55 -11.57 -8.39
C GLU A 30 6.70 -11.27 -6.90
N HIS A 31 5.82 -10.45 -6.34
CA HIS A 31 5.87 -10.00 -4.94
C HIS A 31 4.99 -10.81 -4.00
N LYS A 32 4.39 -11.92 -4.46
CA LYS A 32 3.57 -12.82 -3.63
C LYS A 32 4.29 -13.38 -2.40
N LYS A 33 5.59 -13.66 -2.53
CA LYS A 33 6.44 -14.21 -1.48
C LYS A 33 7.20 -13.16 -0.67
N LYS A 34 7.09 -11.87 -1.02
CA LYS A 34 7.72 -10.79 -0.25
C LYS A 34 6.80 -10.34 0.87
N ASP A 35 7.37 -10.22 2.06
CA ASP A 35 6.75 -9.52 3.16
C ASP A 35 7.02 -8.01 3.03
N PRO A 36 6.01 -7.17 3.27
CA PRO A 36 6.15 -5.71 3.21
C PRO A 36 7.23 -5.29 4.20
N LYS A 37 8.11 -4.39 3.80
CA LYS A 37 8.94 -3.70 4.77
C LYS A 37 8.06 -2.79 5.61
N GLU A 38 8.41 -2.67 6.89
CA GLU A 38 7.82 -1.67 7.76
C GLU A 38 8.31 -0.31 7.26
N VAL A 39 7.47 0.37 6.49
CA VAL A 39 7.77 1.71 5.99
C VAL A 39 7.56 2.69 7.13
N ALA A 40 8.56 3.49 7.45
CA ALA A 40 8.41 4.55 8.44
C ALA A 40 7.62 5.73 7.83
N CYS A 41 6.70 6.28 8.60
CA CYS A 41 5.95 7.47 8.23
C CYS A 41 6.92 8.67 8.16
N PRO A 42 6.98 9.42 7.05
CA PRO A 42 7.89 10.55 6.93
C PRO A 42 7.58 11.70 7.91
N GLU A 43 6.33 11.78 8.38
CA GLU A 43 5.87 12.86 9.27
C GLU A 43 6.16 12.58 10.75
N CYS A 44 6.10 11.32 11.20
CA CYS A 44 6.27 10.98 12.63
C CYS A 44 7.27 9.85 12.91
N GLY A 45 7.82 9.19 11.89
CA GLY A 45 8.74 8.06 12.02
C GLY A 45 8.11 6.74 12.47
N MET A 46 6.82 6.70 12.82
CA MET A 46 6.12 5.47 13.21
C MET A 46 5.95 4.53 12.01
N PRO A 47 5.87 3.20 12.24
CA PRO A 47 5.61 2.27 11.16
C PRO A 47 4.26 2.54 10.48
N MET A 48 4.21 2.28 9.19
CA MET A 48 3.01 2.36 8.37
C MET A 48 2.50 0.97 8.03
N LYS A 49 1.18 0.82 8.03
CA LYS A 49 0.50 -0.43 7.65
C LYS A 49 -0.46 -0.22 6.50
N ILE A 50 -0.62 -1.26 5.70
CA ILE A 50 -1.51 -1.25 4.56
C ILE A 50 -2.93 -1.53 5.02
N LYS A 51 -3.85 -0.63 4.70
CA LYS A 51 -5.26 -0.70 5.05
C LYS A 51 -6.11 -0.68 3.78
N GLU A 52 -7.25 -1.35 3.82
CA GLU A 52 -8.25 -1.35 2.74
C GLU A 52 -9.26 -0.22 3.00
N GLY A 53 -9.51 0.60 1.98
CA GLY A 53 -10.52 1.65 2.01
C GLY A 53 -11.45 1.56 0.81
N ARG A 54 -12.44 2.47 0.77
CA ARG A 54 -13.47 2.52 -0.29
C ARG A 54 -12.90 2.65 -1.71
N TYR A 55 -11.71 3.22 -1.85
CA TYR A 55 -11.07 3.51 -3.13
C TYR A 55 -9.92 2.56 -3.47
N GLY A 56 -9.63 1.58 -2.60
CA GLY A 56 -8.50 0.67 -2.74
C GLY A 56 -7.65 0.64 -1.48
N PHE A 57 -6.45 0.09 -1.61
CA PHE A 57 -5.49 -0.01 -0.51
C PHE A 57 -4.65 1.25 -0.39
N PHE A 58 -4.24 1.56 0.84
CA PHE A 58 -3.40 2.72 1.16
C PHE A 58 -2.51 2.42 2.37
N TRP A 59 -1.43 3.17 2.51
CA TRP A 59 -0.58 3.16 3.69
C TRP A 59 -1.19 4.07 4.75
N GLY A 60 -1.56 3.52 5.90
CA GLY A 60 -2.00 4.28 7.07
C GLY A 60 -0.96 4.21 8.17
N CYS A 61 -0.65 5.36 8.76
CA CYS A 61 0.25 5.41 9.92
C CYS A 61 -0.31 4.58 11.09
N GLU A 62 0.54 3.84 11.79
CA GLU A 62 0.17 3.16 13.04
C GLU A 62 0.07 4.11 14.23
N GLY A 63 0.65 5.31 14.11
CA GLY A 63 0.55 6.36 15.13
C GLY A 63 -0.85 6.98 15.27
N TYR A 64 -1.87 6.52 14.54
CA TYR A 64 -3.24 7.01 14.71
C TYR A 64 -3.76 6.72 16.14
N PRO A 65 -4.39 7.68 16.85
CA PRO A 65 -4.93 8.97 16.36
C PRO A 65 -3.95 10.16 16.40
N GLN A 66 -2.73 9.98 16.90
CA GLN A 66 -1.74 11.07 17.02
C GLN A 66 -1.16 11.48 15.66
N CYS A 67 -1.05 10.54 14.72
CA CYS A 67 -0.68 10.79 13.34
C CYS A 67 -1.77 10.24 12.40
N GLN A 68 -2.44 11.14 11.68
CA GLN A 68 -3.54 10.80 10.76
C GLN A 68 -3.09 10.68 9.30
N GLU A 69 -1.77 10.69 9.08
CA GLU A 69 -1.17 10.68 7.76
C GLU A 69 -1.43 9.36 7.05
N THR A 70 -1.84 9.48 5.79
CA THR A 70 -2.09 8.35 4.90
C THR A 70 -1.45 8.61 3.56
N PHE A 71 -0.84 7.59 2.99
CA PHE A 71 -0.15 7.67 1.71
C PHE A 71 -0.77 6.67 0.75
N GLN A 72 -0.87 7.07 -0.52
CA GLN A 72 -1.27 6.14 -1.57
C GLN A 72 -0.16 5.11 -1.81
N ILE A 73 -0.52 3.95 -2.35
CA ILE A 73 0.44 2.87 -2.60
C ILE A 73 1.56 3.29 -3.58
N GLU A 74 1.29 4.17 -4.53
CA GLU A 74 2.30 4.68 -5.48
C GLU A 74 3.29 5.66 -4.86
N ASN A 75 2.86 6.45 -3.87
CA ASN A 75 3.65 7.59 -3.39
C ASN A 75 4.88 7.20 -2.54
N LEU A 76 5.08 5.90 -2.27
CA LEU A 76 6.20 5.38 -1.49
C LEU A 76 7.10 4.42 -2.30
N VAL A 77 6.82 4.27 -3.60
CA VAL A 77 7.71 3.57 -4.52
C VAL A 77 8.54 4.66 -5.19
N GLU A 78 9.73 4.93 -4.66
CA GLU A 78 10.67 5.84 -5.33
C GLU A 78 11.00 5.25 -6.71
N GLU A 79 10.64 5.99 -7.76
CA GLU A 79 11.16 5.79 -9.11
C GLU A 79 12.61 6.32 -9.10
N ASP A 80 13.60 5.44 -9.29
CA ASP A 80 14.95 5.81 -9.74
C ASP A 80 15.07 5.49 -11.23
#